data_AF-A0A132UBM4-F1
#
_entry.id   AF-A0A132UBM4-F1
#
_cell.length_a   1.000
_cell.length_b   1.000
_cell.length_c   1.000
_cell.angle_alpha   90.00
_cell.angle_beta   90.00
_cell.angle_gamma   90.00
#
_symmetry.space_group_name_H-M   'P 1'
#
loop_
_entity.id
_entity.type
_entity.pdbx_description
1 polymer ?
#
loop_
_entity_poly.entity_id
_entity_poly.type
_entity_poly.pdbx_seq_one_letter_code
_entity_poly.pdbx_strand_id
1 'polypeptide(L)'
;MSTTELTSQLSSYAGRLLRERFGKGPESIHASIGKQCIALHIRNFIGPVERFLLNKEEEQAFRYTRELLMKSLLPELSAYLKDTMAIEVGELFYDWGIHNASGIIVALIKNDDVAIDDYAGRDEVHAQINEVSRKVQKEPVHTDSWWLGPRTLIIKREGILIPLEKELIGLGYENTLKTTKRKMEKRYLEDTTTIAPMLGKELADIYVDWDFDKDTSVIAYTFL
;
A
#
# COMPACT_ATOMS: atom_id res chain seq x y z
N MET A 1 -26.69 3.60 0.81
CA MET A 1 -26.11 2.38 0.21
C MET A 1 -25.54 1.54 1.33
N SER A 2 -25.71 0.22 1.27
CA SER A 2 -25.05 -0.67 2.23
C SER A 2 -23.53 -0.68 1.99
N THR A 3 -22.74 -1.04 3.01
CA THR A 3 -21.28 -1.17 2.87
C THR A 3 -20.90 -2.13 1.73
N THR A 4 -21.67 -3.20 1.53
CA THR A 4 -21.48 -4.17 0.46
C THR A 4 -21.72 -3.60 -0.95
N GLU A 5 -22.73 -2.73 -1.10
CA GLU A 5 -22.98 -2.04 -2.37
C GLU A 5 -21.83 -1.09 -2.70
N LEU A 6 -21.36 -0.32 -1.71
CA LEU A 6 -20.26 0.63 -1.87
C LEU A 6 -18.96 -0.07 -2.27
N THR A 7 -18.59 -1.17 -1.59
CA THR A 7 -17.38 -1.93 -1.93
C THR A 7 -17.48 -2.58 -3.32
N SER A 8 -18.63 -3.16 -3.66
CA SER A 8 -18.86 -3.73 -5.00
C SER A 8 -18.75 -2.68 -6.12
N GLN A 9 -19.36 -1.51 -5.90
CA GLN A 9 -19.29 -0.39 -6.83
C GLN A 9 -17.85 0.11 -7.01
N LEU A 10 -17.11 0.28 -5.91
CA LEU A 10 -15.73 0.73 -5.94
C LEU A 10 -14.81 -0.28 -6.65
N SER A 11 -14.92 -1.58 -6.33
CA SER A 11 -14.19 -2.65 -7.04
C SER A 11 -14.45 -2.61 -8.55
N SER A 12 -15.71 -2.41 -8.95
CA SER A 12 -16.10 -2.34 -10.36
C SER A 12 -15.49 -1.12 -11.06
N TYR A 13 -15.53 0.05 -10.42
CA TYR A 13 -14.94 1.27 -10.95
C TYR A 13 -13.41 1.15 -11.09
N ALA A 14 -12.72 0.70 -10.03
CA ALA A 14 -11.27 0.50 -10.06
C ALA A 14 -10.86 -0.53 -11.12
N GLY A 15 -11.63 -1.61 -11.31
CA GLY A 15 -11.37 -2.62 -12.32
C GLY A 15 -11.48 -2.09 -13.75
N ARG A 16 -12.44 -1.21 -14.01
CA ARG A 16 -12.55 -0.50 -15.29
C ARG A 16 -11.37 0.44 -15.51
N LEU A 17 -11.03 1.25 -14.50
CA LEU A 17 -9.94 2.22 -14.59
C LEU A 17 -8.58 1.55 -14.84
N LEU A 18 -8.29 0.45 -14.13
CA LEU A 18 -7.11 -0.37 -14.39
C LEU A 18 -7.11 -0.96 -15.80
N ARG A 19 -8.25 -1.47 -16.28
CA ARG A 19 -8.35 -2.03 -17.63
C ARG A 19 -8.11 -0.98 -18.71
N GLU A 20 -8.65 0.23 -18.55
CA GLU A 20 -8.47 1.32 -19.49
C GLU A 20 -7.02 1.80 -19.57
N ARG A 21 -6.32 1.88 -18.43
CA ARG A 21 -4.92 2.33 -18.37
C ARG A 21 -3.91 1.26 -18.78
N PHE A 22 -4.14 0.01 -18.40
CA PHE A 22 -3.18 -1.09 -18.62
C PHE A 22 -3.53 -1.98 -19.83
N GLY A 23 -4.68 -1.77 -20.47
CA GLY A 23 -5.19 -2.60 -21.58
C GLY A 23 -5.72 -3.98 -21.16
N LYS A 24 -5.53 -4.38 -19.90
CA LYS A 24 -6.04 -5.60 -19.28
C LYS A 24 -6.51 -5.27 -17.88
N GLY A 25 -7.59 -5.90 -17.42
CA GLY A 25 -8.05 -5.80 -16.04
C GLY A 25 -7.47 -6.91 -15.14
N PRO A 26 -7.49 -6.73 -13.81
CA PRO A 26 -7.14 -7.79 -12.86
C PRO A 26 -8.13 -8.94 -12.88
N GLU A 27 -7.75 -10.08 -12.30
CA GLU A 27 -8.64 -11.23 -12.12
C GLU A 27 -9.76 -10.88 -11.14
N SER A 28 -9.42 -10.22 -10.03
CA SER A 28 -10.39 -9.70 -9.07
C SER A 28 -9.83 -8.50 -8.31
N ILE A 29 -10.75 -7.70 -7.77
CA ILE A 29 -10.45 -6.61 -6.83
C ILE A 29 -11.36 -6.75 -5.62
N HIS A 30 -10.75 -6.87 -4.44
CA HIS A 30 -11.46 -6.83 -3.18
C HIS A 30 -11.34 -5.44 -2.57
N ALA A 31 -12.46 -4.71 -2.50
CA ALA A 31 -12.54 -3.41 -1.86
C ALA A 31 -12.98 -3.55 -0.41
N SER A 32 -12.29 -2.83 0.48
CA SER A 32 -12.61 -2.71 1.89
C SER A 32 -12.67 -1.24 2.27
N ILE A 33 -13.74 -0.84 2.96
CA ILE A 33 -13.94 0.54 3.43
C ILE A 33 -14.03 0.48 4.96
N GLY A 34 -13.04 1.09 5.62
CA GLY A 34 -12.98 1.25 7.07
C GLY A 34 -13.20 2.69 7.48
N LYS A 35 -12.98 3.00 8.76
CA LYS A 35 -13.11 4.37 9.28
C LYS A 35 -11.92 5.25 8.89
N GLN A 36 -10.71 4.67 8.93
CA GLN A 36 -9.43 5.38 8.72
C GLN A 36 -8.96 5.32 7.26
N CYS A 37 -9.30 4.28 6.52
CA CYS A 37 -8.87 4.12 5.14
C CYS A 37 -9.79 3.23 4.30
N ILE A 38 -9.56 3.30 3.00
CA ILE A 38 -10.06 2.38 2.00
C ILE A 38 -8.87 1.57 1.48
N ALA A 39 -9.06 0.28 1.22
CA ALA A 39 -8.09 -0.52 0.47
C ALA A 39 -8.73 -1.26 -0.70
N LEU A 40 -7.97 -1.37 -1.79
CA LEU A 40 -8.28 -2.17 -2.98
C LEU A 40 -7.19 -3.21 -3.13
N HIS A 41 -7.49 -4.46 -2.78
CA HIS A 41 -6.58 -5.58 -3.02
C HIS A 41 -6.83 -6.19 -4.39
N ILE A 42 -5.79 -6.21 -5.21
CA ILE A 42 -5.83 -6.57 -6.63
C ILE A 42 -5.15 -7.92 -6.80
N ARG A 43 -5.81 -8.87 -7.49
CA ARG A 43 -5.28 -10.22 -7.71
C ARG A 43 -4.94 -10.49 -9.18
N ASN A 44 -3.82 -11.17 -9.41
CA ASN A 44 -3.36 -11.69 -10.70
C ASN A 44 -3.45 -10.66 -11.84
N PHE A 45 -2.92 -9.49 -11.57
CA PHE A 45 -2.87 -8.36 -12.46
C PHE A 45 -1.50 -8.30 -13.13
N ILE A 46 -1.40 -8.91 -14.31
CA ILE A 46 -0.22 -8.81 -15.16
C ILE A 46 -0.58 -9.03 -16.64
N GLY A 47 -0.08 -8.16 -17.50
CA GLY A 47 -0.23 -8.21 -18.95
C GLY A 47 0.86 -9.04 -19.65
N PRO A 48 0.70 -9.38 -20.95
CA PRO A 48 1.72 -10.12 -21.72
C PRO A 48 3.06 -9.38 -21.82
N VAL A 49 3.04 -8.06 -22.05
CA VAL A 49 4.25 -7.23 -22.15
C VAL A 49 4.97 -7.17 -20.80
N GLU A 50 4.23 -6.97 -19.71
CA GLU A 50 4.80 -6.97 -18.35
C GLU A 50 5.44 -8.31 -17.99
N ARG A 51 4.80 -9.43 -18.36
CA ARG A 51 5.36 -10.77 -18.16
C ARG A 51 6.66 -10.96 -18.95
N PHE A 52 6.74 -10.44 -20.17
CA PHE A 52 7.96 -10.45 -20.95
C PHE A 52 9.08 -9.64 -20.29
N LEU A 53 8.80 -8.45 -19.76
CA LEU A 53 9.79 -7.63 -19.04
C LEU A 53 10.35 -8.36 -17.82
N LEU A 54 9.49 -8.95 -16.98
CA LEU A 54 9.93 -9.70 -15.80
C LEU A 54 10.82 -10.91 -16.19
N ASN A 55 10.48 -11.61 -17.27
CA ASN A 55 11.28 -12.74 -17.77
C ASN A 55 12.65 -12.32 -18.32
N LYS A 56 12.86 -11.03 -18.62
CA LYS A 56 14.13 -10.48 -19.09
C LYS A 56 14.94 -9.80 -17.99
N GLU A 57 14.54 -9.98 -16.72
CA GLU A 57 15.12 -9.30 -15.55
C GLU A 57 14.98 -7.76 -15.61
N GLU A 58 14.08 -7.25 -16.45
CA GLU A 58 13.77 -5.82 -16.61
C GLU A 58 12.74 -5.35 -15.57
N GLU A 59 12.95 -5.71 -14.30
CA GLU A 59 12.05 -5.36 -13.19
C GLU A 59 11.90 -3.83 -13.05
N GLN A 60 12.99 -3.09 -13.30
CA GLN A 60 12.96 -1.63 -13.23
C GLN A 60 12.01 -1.02 -14.26
N ALA A 61 12.05 -1.51 -15.51
CA ALA A 61 11.14 -1.06 -16.56
C ALA A 61 9.67 -1.42 -16.25
N PHE A 62 9.43 -2.63 -15.71
CA PHE A 62 8.12 -3.03 -15.23
C PHE A 62 7.59 -2.07 -14.15
N ARG A 63 8.38 -1.80 -13.10
CA ARG A 63 7.98 -0.92 -11.99
C ARG A 63 7.74 0.51 -12.46
N TYR A 64 8.64 1.05 -13.29
CA TYR A 64 8.53 2.40 -13.83
C TYR A 64 7.24 2.59 -14.66
N THR A 65 6.93 1.61 -15.52
CA THR A 65 5.70 1.65 -16.33
C THR A 65 4.45 1.68 -15.44
N ARG A 66 4.40 0.84 -14.39
CA ARG A 66 3.30 0.87 -13.43
C ARG A 66 3.19 2.20 -12.69
N GLU A 67 4.32 2.76 -12.28
CA GLU A 67 4.37 4.05 -11.60
C GLU A 67 3.77 5.18 -12.46
N LEU A 68 4.15 5.25 -13.73
CA LEU A 68 3.60 6.23 -14.67
C LEU A 68 2.08 6.10 -14.82
N LEU A 69 1.57 4.87 -14.96
CA LEU A 69 0.14 4.63 -15.08
C LEU A 69 -0.61 5.01 -13.81
N MET A 70 -0.04 4.71 -12.64
CA MET A 70 -0.63 5.06 -11.35
C MET A 70 -0.71 6.57 -11.10
N LYS A 71 0.28 7.36 -11.56
CA LYS A 71 0.22 8.83 -11.50
C LYS A 71 -1.03 9.41 -12.19
N SER A 72 -1.52 8.74 -13.24
CA SER A 72 -2.77 9.13 -13.91
C SER A 72 -4.04 8.54 -13.27
N LEU A 73 -3.91 7.38 -12.62
CA LEU A 73 -5.03 6.60 -12.09
C LEU A 73 -5.50 7.13 -10.74
N LEU A 74 -4.57 7.44 -9.83
CA LEU A 74 -4.88 7.84 -8.46
C LEU A 74 -5.70 9.14 -8.35
N PRO A 75 -5.42 10.19 -9.15
CA PRO A 75 -6.25 11.40 -9.13
C PRO A 75 -7.71 11.12 -9.54
N GLU A 76 -7.90 10.27 -10.55
CA GLU A 76 -9.24 9.90 -11.03
C GLU A 76 -10.00 9.06 -9.99
N LEU A 77 -9.31 8.11 -9.36
CA LEU A 77 -9.87 7.33 -8.24
C LEU A 77 -10.26 8.23 -7.07
N SER A 78 -9.43 9.22 -6.73
CA SER A 78 -9.71 10.18 -5.65
C SER A 78 -10.92 11.05 -5.97
N ALA A 79 -11.04 11.53 -7.21
CA ALA A 79 -12.20 12.29 -7.66
C ALA A 79 -13.47 11.44 -7.60
N TYR A 80 -13.41 10.18 -8.03
CA TYR A 80 -14.55 9.26 -7.94
C TYR A 80 -15.02 9.03 -6.50
N LEU A 81 -14.08 8.77 -5.58
CA LEU A 81 -14.40 8.59 -4.15
C LEU A 81 -15.11 9.82 -3.59
N LYS A 82 -14.64 11.02 -3.93
CA LYS A 82 -15.25 12.27 -3.50
C LYS A 82 -16.62 12.50 -4.13
N ASP A 83 -16.70 12.50 -5.45
CA ASP A 83 -17.86 12.98 -6.19
C ASP A 83 -19.01 11.96 -6.22
N THR A 84 -18.67 10.67 -6.18
CA THR A 84 -19.67 9.58 -6.27
C THR A 84 -19.96 8.94 -4.93
N MET A 85 -18.96 8.81 -4.05
CA MET A 85 -19.11 8.10 -2.77
C MET A 85 -19.15 9.05 -1.56
N ALA A 86 -18.96 10.36 -1.77
CA ALA A 86 -18.86 11.37 -0.70
C ALA A 86 -17.77 11.05 0.34
N ILE A 87 -16.69 10.39 -0.10
CA ILE A 87 -15.53 10.07 0.75
C ILE A 87 -14.34 10.90 0.31
N GLU A 88 -13.88 11.79 1.18
CA GLU A 88 -12.66 12.55 0.92
C GLU A 88 -11.44 11.81 1.44
N VAL A 89 -10.45 11.63 0.56
CA VAL A 89 -9.18 10.96 0.86
C VAL A 89 -8.01 11.94 0.80
N GLY A 90 -7.01 11.73 1.65
CA GLY A 90 -5.86 12.61 1.80
C GLY A 90 -4.62 12.07 1.09
N GLU A 91 -4.12 10.93 1.55
CA GLU A 91 -2.91 10.28 1.03
C GLU A 91 -3.30 8.97 0.34
N LEU A 92 -2.68 8.68 -0.80
CA LEU A 92 -2.89 7.44 -1.53
C LEU A 92 -1.55 6.72 -1.70
N PHE A 93 -1.54 5.46 -1.28
CA PHE A 93 -0.39 4.57 -1.29
C PHE A 93 -0.68 3.40 -2.21
N TYR A 94 0.33 2.89 -2.89
CA TYR A 94 0.17 1.67 -3.69
C TYR A 94 1.46 0.88 -3.79
N ASP A 95 1.33 -0.43 -3.88
CA ASP A 95 2.46 -1.31 -4.09
C ASP A 95 2.03 -2.58 -4.82
N TRP A 96 3.00 -3.27 -5.43
CA TRP A 96 2.79 -4.43 -6.28
C TRP A 96 3.59 -5.63 -5.77
N GLY A 97 2.91 -6.76 -5.60
CA GLY A 97 3.51 -8.07 -5.36
C GLY A 97 3.92 -8.68 -6.70
N ILE A 98 5.22 -8.66 -7.02
CA ILE A 98 5.72 -9.20 -8.30
C ILE A 98 5.54 -10.71 -8.37
N HIS A 99 5.80 -11.40 -7.27
CA HIS A 99 5.82 -12.87 -7.20
C HIS A 99 4.44 -13.50 -7.45
N ASN A 100 3.36 -12.83 -7.06
CA ASN A 100 1.98 -13.30 -7.19
C ASN A 100 1.13 -12.43 -8.14
N ALA A 101 1.76 -11.49 -8.84
CA ALA A 101 1.09 -10.48 -9.67
C ALA A 101 -0.06 -9.76 -8.95
N SER A 102 0.06 -9.53 -7.65
CA SER A 102 -0.94 -8.82 -6.86
C SER A 102 -0.60 -7.34 -6.72
N GLY A 103 -1.53 -6.57 -6.17
CA GLY A 103 -1.25 -5.20 -5.75
C GLY A 103 -2.23 -4.73 -4.69
N ILE A 104 -1.88 -3.62 -4.06
CA ILE A 104 -2.80 -2.92 -3.17
C ILE A 104 -2.78 -1.43 -3.50
N ILE A 105 -3.95 -0.80 -3.38
CA ILE A 105 -4.08 0.65 -3.26
C ILE A 105 -4.72 0.93 -1.91
N VAL A 106 -4.12 1.81 -1.12
CA VAL A 106 -4.65 2.26 0.17
C VAL A 106 -4.87 3.76 0.11
N ALA A 107 -6.09 4.23 0.35
CA ALA A 107 -6.43 5.64 0.43
C ALA A 107 -6.80 5.99 1.86
N LEU A 108 -6.02 6.85 2.51
CA LEU A 108 -6.32 7.33 3.85
C LEU A 108 -7.46 8.34 3.78
N ILE A 109 -8.50 8.12 4.57
CA ILE A 109 -9.67 9.01 4.64
C ILE A 109 -9.26 10.25 5.43
N LYS A 110 -9.64 11.44 4.95
CA LYS A 110 -9.46 12.67 5.73
C LYS A 110 -10.50 12.70 6.85
N ASN A 111 -10.12 12.22 8.02
CA ASN A 111 -10.98 12.29 9.19
C ASN A 111 -10.14 12.38 10.47
N ASP A 112 -10.00 13.60 10.99
CA ASP A 112 -9.10 13.92 12.10
C ASP A 112 -9.62 13.41 13.46
N ASP A 113 -10.90 13.01 13.54
CA ASP A 113 -11.58 12.67 14.79
C ASP A 113 -11.85 11.15 14.99
N VAL A 114 -11.28 10.28 14.14
CA VAL A 114 -11.51 8.84 14.24
C VAL A 114 -10.57 8.21 15.25
N ALA A 115 -11.13 7.72 16.35
CA ALA A 115 -10.41 6.83 17.26
C ALA A 115 -9.86 5.61 16.51
N ILE A 116 -8.56 5.37 16.67
CA ILE A 116 -7.90 4.20 16.12
C ILE A 116 -8.28 3.00 16.97
N ASP A 117 -8.80 1.95 16.32
CA ASP A 117 -9.31 0.78 17.01
C ASP A 117 -8.12 0.06 17.69
N ASP A 118 -8.25 -0.18 19.00
CA ASP A 118 -7.30 -1.00 19.74
C ASP A 118 -7.54 -2.49 19.47
N TYR A 119 -6.48 -3.28 19.38
CA TYR A 119 -6.56 -4.72 19.12
C TYR A 119 -5.46 -5.49 19.84
N ALA A 120 -5.76 -6.74 20.19
CA ALA A 120 -4.80 -7.61 20.87
C ALA A 120 -3.54 -7.81 20.02
N GLY A 121 -2.37 -7.52 20.60
CA GLY A 121 -1.09 -7.60 19.91
C GLY A 121 -0.64 -6.31 19.21
N ARG A 122 -1.37 -5.19 19.37
CA ARG A 122 -1.05 -3.91 18.70
C ARG A 122 0.33 -3.38 19.09
N ASP A 123 0.64 -3.36 20.38
CA ASP A 123 1.93 -2.86 20.87
C ASP A 123 3.11 -3.72 20.39
N GLU A 124 2.92 -5.04 20.33
CA GLU A 124 3.93 -5.96 19.79
C GLU A 124 4.12 -5.80 18.29
N VAL A 125 3.05 -5.55 17.53
CA VAL A 125 3.15 -5.17 16.11
C VAL A 125 3.98 -3.89 15.99
N HIS A 126 3.65 -2.85 16.76
CA HIS A 126 4.35 -1.56 16.70
C HIS A 126 5.82 -1.71 17.05
N ALA A 127 6.14 -2.46 18.10
CA ALA A 127 7.52 -2.73 18.51
C ALA A 127 8.34 -3.40 17.40
N GLN A 128 7.77 -4.40 16.72
CA GLN A 128 8.44 -5.09 15.61
C GLN A 128 8.60 -4.19 14.38
N ILE A 129 7.57 -3.41 14.03
CA ILE A 129 7.63 -2.45 12.92
C ILE A 129 8.68 -1.37 13.19
N ASN A 130 8.73 -0.83 14.42
CA ASN A 130 9.72 0.17 14.80
C ASN A 130 11.14 -0.41 14.79
N GLU A 131 11.32 -1.67 15.19
CA GLU A 131 12.61 -2.36 15.11
C GLU A 131 13.09 -2.56 13.67
N VAL A 132 12.22 -2.96 12.76
CA VAL A 132 12.53 -3.03 11.32
C VAL A 132 12.92 -1.64 10.81
N SER A 133 12.14 -0.62 11.17
CA SER A 133 12.40 0.76 10.79
C SER A 133 13.77 1.24 11.29
N ARG A 134 14.17 0.94 12.53
CA ARG A 134 15.50 1.27 13.07
C ARG A 134 16.64 0.63 12.29
N LYS A 135 16.46 -0.59 11.78
CA LYS A 135 17.48 -1.31 10.98
C LYS A 135 17.65 -0.75 9.58
N VAL A 136 16.56 -0.29 8.96
CA VAL A 136 16.56 0.17 7.56
C VAL A 136 16.77 1.68 7.45
N GLN A 137 16.33 2.44 8.44
CA GLN A 137 16.29 3.91 8.43
C GLN A 137 16.50 4.49 9.85
N LYS A 138 15.46 5.10 10.43
CA LYS A 138 15.36 5.47 11.84
C LYS A 138 14.04 4.96 12.44
N GLU A 139 13.89 5.07 13.75
CA GLU A 139 12.61 4.86 14.40
C GLU A 139 11.58 5.91 13.91
N PRO A 140 10.33 5.52 13.60
CA PRO A 140 9.28 6.48 13.29
C PRO A 140 8.99 7.39 14.48
N VAL A 141 8.60 8.64 14.21
CA VAL A 141 8.10 9.55 15.24
C VAL A 141 6.75 9.06 15.76
N HIS A 142 5.93 8.52 14.85
CA HIS A 142 4.64 7.95 15.19
C HIS A 142 4.39 6.67 14.39
N THR A 143 3.76 5.69 15.04
CA THR A 143 3.33 4.43 14.43
C THR A 143 1.92 4.14 14.91
N ASP A 144 1.03 3.91 13.96
CA ASP A 144 -0.35 3.53 14.19
C ASP A 144 -0.72 2.31 13.37
N SER A 145 -1.73 1.58 13.82
CA SER A 145 -2.26 0.46 13.05
C SER A 145 -3.72 0.18 13.39
N TRP A 146 -4.43 -0.38 12.41
CA TRP A 146 -5.82 -0.77 12.56
C TRP A 146 -6.18 -1.90 11.58
N TRP A 147 -7.18 -2.68 11.95
CA TRP A 147 -7.73 -3.71 11.08
C TRP A 147 -8.66 -3.10 10.04
N LEU A 148 -8.47 -3.51 8.79
CA LEU A 148 -9.40 -3.27 7.70
C LEU A 148 -10.09 -4.59 7.35
N GLY A 149 -11.12 -4.90 8.13
CA GLY A 149 -11.75 -6.22 8.13
C GLY A 149 -10.82 -7.31 8.69
N PRO A 150 -11.17 -8.60 8.50
CA PRO A 150 -10.46 -9.71 9.16
C PRO A 150 -9.12 -10.11 8.50
N ARG A 151 -8.84 -9.61 7.29
CA ARG A 151 -7.75 -10.08 6.40
C ARG A 151 -6.69 -9.04 6.07
N THR A 152 -6.83 -7.81 6.54
CA THR A 152 -5.88 -6.75 6.22
C THR A 152 -5.59 -5.94 7.46
N LEU A 153 -4.31 -5.89 7.82
CA LEU A 153 -3.81 -5.01 8.86
C LEU A 153 -3.06 -3.86 8.19
N ILE A 154 -3.49 -2.64 8.46
CA ILE A 154 -2.85 -1.42 7.97
C ILE A 154 -2.01 -0.85 9.09
N ILE A 155 -0.77 -0.47 8.76
CA ILE A 155 0.14 0.24 9.64
C ILE A 155 0.54 1.55 8.96
N LYS A 156 0.36 2.68 9.63
CA LYS A 156 0.82 4.00 9.20
C LYS A 156 2.03 4.38 10.04
N ARG A 157 3.07 4.92 9.41
CA ARG A 157 4.23 5.48 10.10
C ARG A 157 4.46 6.92 9.64
N GLU A 158 4.89 7.77 10.55
CA GLU A 158 5.20 9.18 10.29
C GLU A 158 6.58 9.55 10.81
N GLY A 159 7.25 10.49 10.14
CA GLY A 159 8.55 10.99 10.54
C GLY A 159 9.61 9.91 10.46
N ILE A 160 9.78 9.30 9.30
CA ILE A 160 10.65 8.14 9.04
C ILE A 160 11.91 8.47 8.25
N LEU A 161 11.93 9.60 7.52
CA LEU A 161 13.04 9.99 6.67
C LEU A 161 14.24 10.50 7.46
N ILE A 162 15.43 10.02 7.08
CA ILE A 162 16.71 10.53 7.58
C ILE A 162 17.24 11.68 6.70
N PRO A 163 18.18 12.52 7.17
CA PRO A 163 18.69 13.65 6.39
C PRO A 163 19.23 13.28 5.01
N LEU A 164 19.96 12.16 4.91
CA LEU A 164 20.50 11.67 3.63
C LEU A 164 19.39 11.42 2.59
N GLU A 165 18.26 10.86 3.02
CA GLU A 165 17.14 10.57 2.12
C GLU A 165 16.46 11.85 1.63
N LYS A 166 16.34 12.86 2.51
CA LYS A 166 15.81 14.18 2.16
C LYS A 166 16.66 14.87 1.09
N GLU A 167 18.00 14.78 1.21
CA GLU A 167 18.92 15.27 0.18
C GLU A 167 18.76 14.53 -1.15
N LEU A 168 18.65 13.19 -1.12
CA LEU A 168 18.43 12.39 -2.34
C LEU A 168 17.12 12.76 -3.05
N ILE A 169 16.06 13.01 -2.29
CA ILE A 169 14.77 13.49 -2.83
C ILE A 169 14.95 14.87 -3.47
N GLY A 170 15.62 15.81 -2.79
CA GLY A 170 15.89 17.15 -3.32
C GLY A 170 16.72 17.16 -4.61
N LEU A 171 17.55 16.13 -4.83
CA LEU A 171 18.32 15.92 -6.06
C LEU A 171 17.54 15.18 -7.16
N GLY A 172 16.28 14.79 -6.93
CA GLY A 172 15.45 14.08 -7.89
C GLY A 172 15.67 12.57 -7.95
N TYR A 173 16.33 11.97 -6.96
CA TYR A 173 16.57 10.51 -6.89
C TYR A 173 15.43 9.74 -6.18
N GLU A 174 14.24 10.33 -6.09
CA GLU A 174 13.08 9.77 -5.41
C GLU A 174 12.76 8.33 -5.86
N ASN A 175 12.66 8.08 -7.16
CA ASN A 175 12.27 6.76 -7.68
C ASN A 175 13.31 5.68 -7.35
N THR A 176 14.59 6.03 -7.40
CA THR A 176 15.70 5.15 -7.01
C THR A 176 15.64 4.85 -5.52
N LEU A 177 15.40 5.88 -4.69
CA LEU A 177 15.26 5.74 -3.24
C LEU A 177 14.06 4.83 -2.91
N LYS A 178 12.88 5.11 -3.48
CA LYS A 178 11.64 4.33 -3.26
C LYS A 178 11.81 2.86 -3.64
N THR A 179 12.45 2.58 -4.78
CA THR A 179 12.74 1.21 -5.24
C THR A 179 13.68 0.49 -4.28
N THR A 180 14.76 1.16 -3.84
CA THR A 180 15.77 0.58 -2.95
C THR A 180 15.19 0.33 -1.55
N LYS A 181 14.49 1.32 -0.97
CA LYS A 181 13.78 1.20 0.32
C LYS A 181 12.79 0.05 0.29
N ARG A 182 11.97 -0.08 -0.75
CA ARG A 182 11.00 -1.17 -0.89
C ARG A 182 11.64 -2.56 -0.83
N LYS A 183 12.74 -2.76 -1.56
CA LYS A 183 13.45 -4.03 -1.54
C LYS A 183 14.02 -4.35 -0.16
N MET A 184 14.54 -3.35 0.55
CA MET A 184 15.11 -3.52 1.88
C MET A 184 14.02 -3.75 2.94
N GLU A 185 13.03 -2.87 3.03
CA GLU A 185 11.98 -2.95 4.04
C GLU A 185 11.19 -4.26 3.94
N LYS A 186 10.77 -4.68 2.75
CA LYS A 186 10.06 -5.96 2.59
C LYS A 186 10.88 -7.14 3.09
N ARG A 187 12.17 -7.20 2.74
CA ARG A 187 13.06 -8.26 3.21
C ARG A 187 13.13 -8.30 4.74
N TYR A 188 13.32 -7.15 5.40
CA TYR A 188 13.37 -7.12 6.86
C TYR A 188 12.02 -7.46 7.49
N LEU A 189 10.91 -7.00 6.91
CA LEU A 189 9.57 -7.33 7.39
C LEU A 189 9.31 -8.85 7.30
N GLU A 190 9.67 -9.47 6.19
CA GLU A 190 9.51 -10.92 5.95
C GLU A 190 10.45 -11.75 6.84
N ASP A 191 11.74 -11.36 6.94
CA ASP A 191 12.76 -12.18 7.58
C ASP A 191 12.80 -12.03 9.11
N THR A 192 12.35 -10.90 9.65
CA THR A 192 12.59 -10.55 11.06
C THR A 192 11.32 -10.39 11.91
N THR A 193 10.15 -10.24 11.29
CA THR A 193 8.90 -10.10 12.04
C THR A 193 8.18 -11.44 12.20
N THR A 194 7.49 -11.58 13.32
CA THR A 194 6.60 -12.71 13.64
C THR A 194 5.15 -12.27 13.69
N ILE A 195 4.81 -11.12 13.10
CA ILE A 195 3.49 -10.49 13.18
C ILE A 195 2.36 -11.47 12.79
N ALA A 196 2.49 -12.17 11.67
CA ALA A 196 1.46 -13.11 11.22
C ALA A 196 1.24 -14.27 12.20
N PRO A 197 2.26 -15.09 12.57
CA PRO A 197 2.05 -16.17 13.53
C PRO A 197 1.67 -15.67 14.93
N MET A 198 2.18 -14.53 15.36
CA MET A 198 1.82 -13.90 16.64
C MET A 198 0.32 -13.54 16.71
N LEU A 199 -0.24 -13.07 15.60
CA LEU A 199 -1.67 -12.78 15.46
C LEU A 199 -2.51 -14.03 15.13
N GLY A 200 -1.89 -15.22 15.07
CA GLY A 200 -2.56 -16.48 14.72
C GLY A 200 -3.07 -16.52 13.28
N LYS A 201 -2.36 -15.85 12.35
CA LYS A 201 -2.74 -15.74 10.94
C LYS A 201 -1.65 -16.27 10.02
N GLU A 202 -2.06 -16.68 8.82
CA GLU A 202 -1.15 -17.02 7.73
C GLU A 202 -0.95 -15.80 6.84
N LEU A 203 0.32 -15.44 6.61
CA LEU A 203 0.68 -14.30 5.79
C LEU A 203 0.41 -14.59 4.31
N ALA A 204 -0.29 -13.69 3.63
CA ALA A 204 -0.50 -13.75 2.19
C ALA A 204 0.51 -12.89 1.44
N ASP A 205 0.69 -11.62 1.86
CA ASP A 205 1.64 -10.68 1.25
C ASP A 205 1.85 -9.45 2.17
N ILE A 206 2.95 -8.72 1.92
CA ILE A 206 3.29 -7.44 2.56
C ILE A 206 3.50 -6.38 1.49
N TYR A 207 2.79 -5.27 1.63
CA TYR A 207 2.88 -4.11 0.74
C TYR A 207 3.42 -2.91 1.49
N VAL A 208 4.32 -2.15 0.86
CA VAL A 208 4.90 -0.94 1.48
C VAL A 208 5.00 0.18 0.46
N ASP A 209 4.52 1.36 0.85
CA ASP A 209 4.69 2.58 0.06
C ASP A 209 4.87 3.82 0.94
N TRP A 210 5.37 4.90 0.34
CA TRP A 210 5.74 6.15 1.01
C TRP A 210 5.18 7.36 0.26
N ASP A 211 4.81 8.38 1.02
CA ASP A 211 4.65 9.77 0.58
C ASP A 211 5.80 10.56 1.22
N PHE A 212 6.82 10.85 0.42
CA PHE A 212 8.03 11.49 0.93
C PHE A 212 7.85 12.98 1.21
N ASP A 213 6.90 13.65 0.55
CA ASP A 213 6.58 15.05 0.80
C ASP A 213 5.99 15.21 2.21
N LYS A 214 5.18 14.22 2.64
CA LYS A 214 4.57 14.22 3.97
C LYS A 214 5.38 13.48 5.04
N ASP A 215 6.49 12.85 4.67
CA ASP A 215 7.30 12.00 5.56
C ASP A 215 6.45 10.88 6.21
N THR A 216 5.60 10.24 5.41
CA THR A 216 4.70 9.16 5.84
C THR A 216 4.92 7.88 5.03
N SER A 217 4.50 6.76 5.62
CA SER A 217 4.41 5.49 4.90
C SER A 217 3.25 4.65 5.38
N VAL A 218 2.79 3.77 4.50
CA VAL A 218 1.81 2.73 4.83
C VAL A 218 2.41 1.36 4.54
N ILE A 219 2.24 0.46 5.51
CA ILE A 219 2.49 -0.96 5.37
C ILE A 219 1.13 -1.67 5.45
N ALA A 220 0.86 -2.57 4.51
CA ALA A 220 -0.31 -3.42 4.55
C ALA A 220 0.12 -4.89 4.62
N TYR A 221 -0.24 -5.55 5.72
CA TYR A 221 -0.18 -7.00 5.84
C TYR A 221 -1.51 -7.57 5.37
N THR A 222 -1.47 -8.50 4.44
CA THR A 222 -2.64 -9.27 4.02
C THR A 222 -2.52 -10.72 4.49
N PHE A 223 -3.65 -11.31 4.85
CA PHE A 223 -3.74 -12.66 5.42
C PHE A 223 -4.75 -13.52 4.65
N LEU A 224 -4.57 -14.84 4.65
CA LEU A 224 -5.45 -15.81 3.98
C LEU A 224 -6.86 -15.90 4.63
#